data_AF-A0A9D1Y901-F1
#
_entry.id   AF-A0A9D1Y901-F1
#
_cell.length_a   1.000
_cell.length_b   1.000
_cell.length_c   1.000
_cell.angle_alpha   90.00
_cell.angle_beta   90.00
_cell.angle_gamma   90.00
#
_symmetry.space_group_name_H-M   'P 1'
#
loop_
_entity.id
_entity.type
_entity.pdbx_description
1 polymer ?
#
loop_
_entity_poly.entity_id
_entity_poly.type
_entity_poly.pdbx_seq_one_letter_code
_entity_poly.pdbx_strand_id
1 'polypeptide(L)'
;MKKLLILGLSLALAVMLGSCGDKKEPLPETYTEGEDSLPALGMAGDEEEEQQQSLTVTSETDEESGETKYVYTGLSAGGAEAKSYVDQLVQNYGCSVIDDTGTVQAEPDFSAEEGTVLVGKDTESESGIFQVQLQWNQDSCTVSTAILEGLKVAEPEEEGLTTEEAVQAIENSSTQVLGLPGTSMSEYLVYARDGYVMVDDQACFVMDIYDQKHAIQETCLLTLDGKKLYRLDRATQQVTELH
;
A
#
# COMPACT_ATOMS: atom_id res chain seq x y z
N MET A 1 14.80 -42.93 44.02
CA MET A 1 15.19 -42.26 42.76
C MET A 1 13.97 -42.35 41.85
N LYS A 2 13.35 -41.32 41.27
CA LYS A 2 13.60 -39.89 41.11
C LYS A 2 12.19 -39.27 40.93
N LYS A 3 11.95 -38.10 41.53
CA LYS A 3 10.77 -37.26 41.25
C LYS A 3 10.83 -36.78 39.80
N LEU A 4 9.68 -36.66 39.14
CA LEU A 4 9.45 -35.56 38.19
C LEU A 4 7.95 -35.23 38.19
N LEU A 5 7.62 -34.08 38.78
CA LEU A 5 6.40 -33.34 38.53
C LEU A 5 6.56 -32.66 37.16
N ILE A 6 5.52 -32.66 36.32
CA ILE A 6 5.27 -31.58 35.36
C ILE A 6 3.82 -31.15 35.51
N LEU A 7 3.70 -29.87 35.84
CA LEU A 7 2.51 -29.06 36.06
C LEU A 7 1.64 -29.05 34.79
N GLY A 8 0.34 -29.36 34.94
CA GLY A 8 -0.64 -29.00 33.93
C GLY A 8 -0.93 -27.50 34.03
N LEU A 9 -0.63 -26.75 32.97
CA LEU A 9 -1.08 -25.37 32.82
C LEU A 9 -2.47 -25.41 32.18
N SER A 10 -3.49 -25.33 33.04
CA SER A 10 -4.88 -25.23 32.62
C SER A 10 -5.13 -23.80 32.13
N LEU A 11 -5.22 -23.60 30.80
CA LEU A 11 -5.71 -22.36 30.22
C LEU A 11 -7.23 -22.33 30.42
N ALA A 12 -7.68 -21.58 31.43
CA ALA A 12 -9.09 -21.38 31.73
C ALA A 12 -9.69 -20.45 30.68
N LEU A 13 -10.30 -21.01 29.64
CA LEU A 13 -11.19 -20.30 28.74
C LEU A 13 -12.48 -19.98 29.50
N ALA A 14 -12.58 -18.75 30.02
CA ALA A 14 -13.76 -18.26 30.70
C ALA A 14 -14.78 -17.77 29.66
N VAL A 15 -15.66 -18.68 29.22
CA VAL A 15 -16.85 -18.31 28.44
C VAL A 15 -17.85 -17.66 29.40
N MET A 16 -17.94 -16.32 29.36
CA MET A 16 -18.97 -15.57 30.09
C MET A 16 -20.16 -15.34 29.17
N LEU A 17 -21.19 -16.17 29.32
CA LEU A 17 -22.50 -15.96 28.72
C LEU A 17 -23.21 -14.78 29.40
N GLY A 18 -23.59 -13.78 28.60
CA GLY A 18 -24.76 -12.92 28.78
C GLY A 18 -24.67 -11.81 29.84
N SER A 19 -24.61 -10.56 29.40
CA SER A 19 -25.23 -9.44 30.12
C SER A 19 -25.26 -8.19 29.22
N CYS A 20 -26.42 -7.91 28.62
CA CYS A 20 -26.75 -6.58 28.11
C CYS A 20 -26.71 -5.60 29.29
N GLY A 21 -25.73 -4.71 29.30
CA GLY A 21 -25.54 -3.66 30.30
C GLY A 21 -24.18 -3.03 30.13
N ASP A 22 -24.18 -1.72 29.85
CA ASP A 22 -23.02 -0.81 29.75
C ASP A 22 -21.91 -1.13 30.76
N LYS A 23 -21.03 -2.07 30.43
CA LYS A 23 -19.82 -2.37 31.18
C LYS A 23 -18.67 -2.00 30.27
N LYS A 24 -17.97 -0.95 30.66
CA LYS A 24 -16.64 -0.62 30.12
C LYS A 24 -15.78 -1.88 30.19
N GLU A 25 -15.36 -2.37 29.04
CA GLU A 25 -14.46 -3.52 28.96
C GLU A 25 -13.03 -3.04 29.21
N PRO A 26 -12.16 -3.90 29.78
CA PRO A 26 -10.74 -3.59 29.81
C PRO A 26 -10.25 -3.39 28.37
N LEU A 27 -9.38 -2.40 28.15
CA LEU A 27 -8.79 -2.16 26.85
C LEU A 27 -8.08 -3.44 26.37
N PRO A 28 -8.30 -3.88 25.12
CA PRO A 28 -7.51 -4.96 24.56
C PRO A 28 -6.04 -4.53 24.54
N GLU A 29 -5.12 -5.45 24.83
CA GLU A 29 -3.67 -5.19 24.70
C GLU A 29 -3.23 -5.36 23.24
N THR A 30 -3.80 -6.35 22.56
CA THR A 30 -3.47 -6.71 21.17
C THR A 30 -4.73 -7.07 20.40
N TYR A 31 -4.66 -6.91 19.08
CA TYR A 31 -5.52 -7.61 18.14
C TYR A 31 -4.78 -8.83 17.62
N THR A 32 -5.40 -10.00 17.70
CA THR A 32 -4.76 -11.27 17.38
C THR A 32 -5.68 -12.10 16.50
N GLU A 33 -5.17 -12.48 15.33
CA GLU A 33 -5.83 -13.39 14.39
C GLU A 33 -4.84 -14.52 14.08
N GLY A 34 -5.20 -15.76 14.43
CA GLY A 34 -4.29 -16.90 14.24
C GLY A 34 -2.97 -16.74 15.02
N GLU A 35 -1.84 -16.74 14.29
CA GLU A 35 -0.50 -16.54 14.84
C GLU A 35 -0.04 -15.07 14.75
N ASP A 36 -0.80 -14.23 14.05
CA ASP A 36 -0.50 -12.83 13.83
C ASP A 36 -1.07 -11.96 14.95
N SER A 37 -0.28 -10.96 15.36
CA SER A 37 -0.68 -10.04 16.42
C SER A 37 -0.14 -8.64 16.18
N LEU A 38 -0.96 -7.64 16.50
CA LEU A 38 -0.63 -6.22 16.49
C LEU A 38 -1.07 -5.59 17.82
N PRO A 39 -0.36 -4.58 18.34
CA PRO A 39 -0.80 -3.83 19.51
C PRO A 39 -2.18 -3.23 19.26
N ALA A 40 -3.03 -3.16 20.28
CA ALA A 40 -4.32 -2.50 20.13
C ALA A 40 -4.19 -0.97 20.05
N LEU A 41 -5.25 -0.29 19.59
CA LEU A 41 -5.32 1.18 19.60
C LEU A 41 -5.13 1.71 21.04
N GLY A 42 -4.22 2.66 21.20
CA GLY A 42 -3.81 3.21 22.50
C GLY A 42 -2.75 2.38 23.25
N MET A 43 -2.35 1.23 22.70
CA MET A 43 -1.27 0.37 23.24
C MET A 43 -0.01 0.36 22.36
N ALA A 44 -0.11 0.91 21.16
CA ALA A 44 1.02 1.07 20.28
C ALA A 44 1.82 2.33 20.69
N GLY A 45 3.15 2.20 20.73
CA GLY A 45 4.07 3.28 21.15
C GLY A 45 4.43 3.31 22.65
N ASP A 46 5.33 4.23 23.01
CA ASP A 46 5.85 4.45 24.37
C ASP A 46 5.00 5.48 25.16
N GLU A 47 3.69 5.51 24.96
CA GLU A 47 2.84 6.50 25.63
C GLU A 47 2.75 6.21 27.14
N GLU A 48 2.95 7.25 27.96
CA GLU A 48 2.85 7.16 29.42
C GLU A 48 1.43 6.71 29.83
N GLU A 49 1.36 5.75 30.77
CA GLU A 49 0.14 5.08 31.28
C GLU A 49 -1.02 6.03 31.66
N GLU A 50 -0.79 7.34 31.80
CA GLU A 50 -1.79 8.34 32.18
C GLU A 50 -2.75 8.75 31.04
N GLN A 51 -2.35 8.66 29.76
CA GLN A 51 -3.25 8.95 28.61
C GLN A 51 -4.15 7.76 28.23
N GLN A 52 -3.69 6.53 28.53
CA GLN A 52 -4.41 5.28 28.29
C GLN A 52 -5.69 5.14 29.16
N GLN A 53 -5.77 5.86 30.28
CA GLN A 53 -6.83 5.73 31.28
C GLN A 53 -8.17 6.39 30.90
N SER A 54 -8.23 7.19 29.83
CA SER A 54 -9.48 7.87 29.41
C SER A 54 -10.24 7.19 28.26
N LEU A 55 -9.62 6.24 27.56
CA LEU A 55 -10.27 5.54 26.44
C LEU A 55 -11.37 4.62 26.94
N THR A 56 -12.56 4.73 26.35
CA THR A 56 -13.67 3.79 26.61
C THR A 56 -13.87 2.92 25.39
N VAL A 57 -13.69 1.62 25.55
CA VAL A 57 -13.89 0.63 24.48
C VAL A 57 -15.09 -0.26 24.77
N THR A 58 -15.81 -0.62 23.71
CA THR A 58 -16.78 -1.72 23.68
C THR A 58 -16.45 -2.65 22.52
N SER A 59 -16.57 -3.96 22.71
CA SER A 59 -16.42 -4.92 21.62
C SER A 59 -17.74 -5.58 21.23
N GLU A 60 -17.90 -5.85 19.94
CA GLU A 60 -19.00 -6.65 19.39
C GLU A 60 -18.39 -7.75 18.52
N THR A 61 -18.63 -9.01 18.87
CA THR A 61 -18.24 -10.16 18.05
C THR A 61 -19.46 -10.69 17.31
N ASP A 62 -19.35 -10.82 15.99
CA ASP A 62 -20.37 -11.45 15.18
C ASP A 62 -20.36 -12.97 15.45
N GLU A 63 -21.49 -13.52 15.91
CA GLU A 63 -21.58 -14.94 16.30
C GLU A 63 -21.50 -15.91 15.10
N GLU A 64 -21.70 -15.42 13.88
CA GLU A 64 -21.71 -16.23 12.65
C GLU A 64 -20.34 -16.21 11.95
N SER A 65 -19.69 -15.05 11.85
CA SER A 65 -18.37 -14.90 11.23
C SER A 65 -17.20 -15.02 12.22
N GLY A 66 -17.44 -14.78 13.52
CA GLY A 66 -16.40 -14.71 14.55
C GLY A 66 -15.60 -13.40 14.52
N GLU A 67 -15.93 -12.46 13.63
CA GLU A 67 -15.25 -11.17 13.51
C GLU A 67 -15.55 -10.29 14.72
N THR A 68 -14.51 -9.71 15.33
CA THR A 68 -14.66 -8.81 16.47
C THR A 68 -14.37 -7.36 16.07
N LYS A 69 -15.30 -6.48 16.42
CA LYS A 69 -15.24 -5.03 16.19
C LYS A 69 -15.05 -4.31 17.52
N TYR A 70 -14.08 -3.42 17.62
CA TYR A 70 -13.78 -2.63 18.81
C TYR A 70 -14.13 -1.17 18.57
N VAL A 71 -15.03 -0.61 19.37
CA VAL A 71 -15.47 0.79 19.26
C VAL A 71 -14.89 1.60 20.40
N TYR A 72 -13.97 2.50 20.08
CA TYR A 72 -13.35 3.45 21.00
C TYR A 72 -14.14 4.75 20.96
N THR A 73 -14.61 5.22 22.12
CA THR A 73 -15.48 6.40 22.25
C THR A 73 -14.93 7.38 23.28
N GLY A 74 -15.39 8.64 23.20
CA GLY A 74 -14.94 9.72 24.07
C GLY A 74 -13.60 10.31 23.65
N LEU A 75 -13.24 10.15 22.37
CA LEU A 75 -12.03 10.72 21.78
C LEU A 75 -12.19 12.22 21.60
N SER A 76 -11.09 12.95 21.71
CA SER A 76 -11.09 14.40 21.41
C SER A 76 -11.18 14.69 19.91
N ALA A 77 -10.63 13.80 19.08
CA ALA A 77 -10.71 13.82 17.62
C ALA A 77 -10.45 12.40 17.07
N GLY A 78 -11.49 11.71 16.59
CA GLY A 78 -11.35 10.32 16.12
C GLY A 78 -10.35 10.12 14.98
N GLY A 79 -10.31 11.06 14.02
CA GLY A 79 -9.34 11.03 12.92
C GLY A 79 -7.89 11.21 13.37
N ALA A 80 -7.64 12.01 14.41
CA ALA A 80 -6.30 12.19 14.96
C ALA A 80 -5.79 10.91 15.64
N GLU A 81 -6.67 10.20 16.36
CA GLU A 81 -6.30 8.92 16.97
C GLU A 81 -6.10 7.81 15.95
N ALA A 82 -6.96 7.75 14.92
CA ALA A 82 -6.76 6.84 13.80
C ALA A 82 -5.40 7.07 13.14
N LYS A 83 -5.03 8.34 12.90
CA LYS A 83 -3.73 8.69 12.33
C LYS A 83 -2.57 8.25 13.23
N SER A 84 -2.62 8.58 14.52
CA SER A 84 -1.56 8.23 15.48
C SER A 84 -1.30 6.72 15.48
N TYR A 85 -2.39 5.93 15.52
CA TYR A 85 -2.29 4.49 15.52
C TYR A 85 -1.76 3.94 14.18
N VAL A 86 -2.24 4.45 13.03
CA VAL A 86 -1.71 4.07 11.70
C VAL A 86 -0.22 4.38 11.58
N ASP A 87 0.21 5.57 12.01
CA ASP A 87 1.63 5.98 11.98
C ASP A 87 2.50 4.99 12.76
N GLN A 88 2.04 4.55 13.93
CA GLN A 88 2.77 3.58 14.76
C GLN A 88 2.83 2.20 14.10
N LEU A 89 1.72 1.71 13.53
CA LEU A 89 1.67 0.42 12.82
C LEU A 89 2.64 0.40 11.63
N VAL A 90 2.65 1.47 10.83
CA VAL A 90 3.54 1.59 9.67
C VAL A 90 5.00 1.70 10.10
N GLN A 91 5.30 2.54 11.10
CA GLN A 91 6.69 2.80 11.50
C GLN A 91 7.34 1.63 12.26
N ASN A 92 6.57 0.92 13.10
CA ASN A 92 7.14 -0.01 14.08
C ASN A 92 6.73 -1.48 13.86
N TYR A 93 5.67 -1.74 13.09
CA TYR A 93 5.09 -3.09 12.99
C TYR A 93 5.04 -3.64 11.55
N GLY A 94 5.65 -2.94 10.58
CA GLY A 94 5.79 -3.40 9.20
C GLY A 94 4.48 -3.38 8.41
N CYS A 95 3.48 -2.63 8.87
CA CYS A 95 2.24 -2.44 8.13
C CYS A 95 2.42 -1.40 7.01
N SER A 96 1.55 -1.45 6.02
CA SER A 96 1.35 -0.43 5.00
C SER A 96 -0.11 -0.04 4.91
N VAL A 97 -0.40 1.18 4.50
CA VAL A 97 -1.77 1.58 4.10
C VAL A 97 -2.08 0.91 2.78
N ILE A 98 -3.15 0.12 2.74
CA ILE A 98 -3.51 -0.72 1.58
C ILE A 98 -4.95 -0.47 1.15
N ASP A 99 -5.27 -0.83 -0.09
CA ASP A 99 -6.65 -0.97 -0.57
C ASP A 99 -7.23 -2.37 -0.27
N ASP A 100 -8.45 -2.63 -0.74
CA ASP A 100 -9.15 -3.91 -0.53
C ASP A 100 -8.52 -5.10 -1.26
N THR A 101 -7.54 -4.87 -2.13
CA THR A 101 -6.77 -5.90 -2.83
C THR A 101 -5.41 -6.17 -2.20
N GLY A 102 -5.03 -5.41 -1.16
CA GLY A 102 -3.71 -5.50 -0.54
C GLY A 102 -2.65 -4.63 -1.23
N THR A 103 -3.04 -3.73 -2.13
CA THR A 103 -2.10 -2.85 -2.83
C THR A 103 -1.84 -1.60 -2.00
N VAL A 104 -0.57 -1.22 -1.85
CA VAL A 104 -0.17 -0.02 -1.10
C VAL A 104 -0.76 1.23 -1.75
N GLN A 105 -1.35 2.10 -0.92
CA GLN A 105 -1.98 3.34 -1.35
C GLN A 105 -1.59 4.51 -0.45
N ALA A 106 -1.94 5.72 -0.89
CA ALA A 106 -1.75 6.92 -0.10
C ALA A 106 -2.65 6.94 1.15
N GLU A 107 -2.17 7.56 2.22
CA GLU A 107 -2.98 7.84 3.41
C GLU A 107 -4.23 8.67 3.06
N PRO A 108 -5.40 8.38 3.67
CA PRO A 108 -6.56 9.23 3.54
C PRO A 108 -6.40 10.55 4.32
N ASP A 109 -7.34 11.47 4.12
CA ASP A 109 -7.40 12.71 4.89
C ASP A 109 -7.95 12.46 6.31
N PHE A 110 -7.06 12.22 7.26
CA PHE A 110 -7.39 12.06 8.68
C PHE A 110 -7.96 13.32 9.35
N SER A 111 -7.94 14.48 8.68
CA SER A 111 -8.57 15.70 9.21
C SER A 111 -10.07 15.77 8.92
N ALA A 112 -10.60 14.88 8.08
CA ALA A 112 -12.03 14.76 7.83
C ALA A 112 -12.79 14.33 9.10
N GLU A 113 -14.02 14.84 9.26
CA GLU A 113 -14.86 14.49 10.42
C GLU A 113 -15.19 13.01 10.51
N GLU A 114 -15.19 12.31 9.37
CA GLU A 114 -15.38 10.87 9.25
C GLU A 114 -14.51 10.32 8.12
N GLY A 115 -14.13 9.05 8.23
CA GLY A 115 -13.37 8.36 7.20
C GLY A 115 -13.02 6.93 7.57
N THR A 116 -12.33 6.28 6.64
CA THR A 116 -11.90 4.88 6.77
C THR A 116 -10.49 4.75 6.23
N VAL A 117 -9.68 3.90 6.87
CA VAL A 117 -8.36 3.49 6.40
C VAL A 117 -8.21 1.99 6.62
N LEU A 118 -7.54 1.33 5.68
CA LEU A 118 -7.14 -0.07 5.82
C LEU A 118 -5.62 -0.12 5.88
N VAL A 119 -5.09 -0.81 6.88
CA VAL A 119 -3.66 -1.10 6.99
C VAL A 119 -3.47 -2.60 7.07
N GLY A 120 -2.36 -3.09 6.52
CA GLY A 120 -2.07 -4.52 6.55
C GLY A 120 -0.59 -4.83 6.46
N LYS A 121 -0.24 -6.05 6.88
CA LYS A 121 1.07 -6.68 6.67
C LYS A 121 0.86 -8.12 6.22
N ASP A 122 1.83 -8.69 5.52
CA ASP A 122 1.82 -10.13 5.25
C ASP A 122 1.78 -10.91 6.57
N THR A 123 1.01 -12.00 6.60
CA THR A 123 0.95 -12.88 7.77
C THR A 123 2.29 -13.58 8.02
N GLU A 124 2.55 -14.01 9.25
CA GLU A 124 3.76 -14.79 9.59
C GLU A 124 3.86 -16.09 8.77
N SER A 125 2.72 -16.65 8.36
CA SER A 125 2.62 -17.82 7.47
C SER A 125 2.86 -17.51 5.99
N GLU A 126 2.96 -16.22 5.61
CA GLU A 126 2.99 -15.70 4.25
C GLU A 126 1.84 -16.18 3.34
N SER A 127 0.71 -16.58 3.94
CA SER A 127 -0.45 -17.13 3.22
C SER A 127 -1.60 -16.15 3.06
N GLY A 128 -1.44 -14.92 3.56
CA GLY A 128 -2.44 -13.87 3.50
C GLY A 128 -1.92 -12.54 4.02
N ILE A 129 -2.84 -11.59 4.18
CA ILE A 129 -2.59 -10.29 4.81
C ILE A 129 -3.34 -10.24 6.14
N PHE A 130 -2.65 -9.90 7.23
CA PHE A 130 -3.31 -9.49 8.47
C PHE A 130 -3.71 -8.02 8.34
N GLN A 131 -5.02 -7.77 8.23
CA GLN A 131 -5.57 -6.43 8.03
C GLN A 131 -6.18 -5.85 9.31
N VAL A 132 -6.03 -4.54 9.46
CA VAL A 132 -6.70 -3.72 10.46
C VAL A 132 -7.42 -2.59 9.73
N GLN A 133 -8.74 -2.58 9.82
CA GLN A 133 -9.57 -1.50 9.31
C GLN A 133 -9.88 -0.54 10.46
N LEU A 134 -9.63 0.74 10.24
CA LEU A 134 -10.05 1.80 11.14
C LEU A 134 -11.14 2.63 10.46
N GLN A 135 -12.23 2.89 11.18
CA GLN A 135 -13.29 3.81 10.76
C GLN A 135 -13.49 4.84 11.86
N TRP A 136 -13.33 6.13 11.55
CA TRP A 136 -13.49 7.19 12.54
C TRP A 136 -14.69 8.09 12.23
N ASN A 137 -15.15 8.76 13.28
CA ASN A 137 -15.95 9.98 13.20
C ASN A 137 -15.36 11.03 14.18
N GLN A 138 -16.12 12.07 14.54
CA GLN A 138 -15.61 13.18 15.36
C GLN A 138 -15.03 12.73 16.71
N ASP A 139 -15.69 11.82 17.42
CA ASP A 139 -15.37 11.47 18.82
C ASP A 139 -15.21 9.95 19.06
N SER A 140 -15.16 9.16 17.98
CA SER A 140 -14.96 7.71 18.06
C SER A 140 -14.11 7.17 16.91
N CYS A 141 -13.48 6.02 17.18
CA CYS A 141 -12.73 5.24 16.21
C CYS A 141 -13.09 3.78 16.41
N THR A 142 -13.46 3.11 15.34
CA THR A 142 -13.75 1.68 15.33
C THR A 142 -12.60 0.95 14.67
N VAL A 143 -12.16 -0.15 15.28
CA VAL A 143 -11.16 -1.06 14.75
C VAL A 143 -11.79 -2.43 14.47
N SER A 144 -11.57 -2.96 13.27
CA SER A 144 -11.90 -4.33 12.88
C SER A 144 -10.65 -5.02 12.34
N THR A 145 -10.49 -6.31 12.60
CA THR A 145 -9.35 -7.11 12.12
C THR A 145 -9.79 -8.34 11.35
N ALA A 146 -9.00 -8.75 10.37
CA ALA A 146 -9.20 -10.02 9.69
C ALA A 146 -7.90 -10.53 9.05
N ILE A 147 -7.91 -11.79 8.60
CA ILE A 147 -6.91 -12.33 7.68
C ILE A 147 -7.53 -12.48 6.29
N LEU A 148 -6.92 -11.83 5.30
CA LEU A 148 -7.26 -12.04 3.88
C LEU A 148 -6.37 -13.13 3.30
N GLU A 149 -6.87 -14.35 3.24
CA GLU A 149 -6.14 -15.49 2.68
C GLU A 149 -5.88 -15.31 1.17
N GLY A 150 -4.69 -15.72 0.72
CA GLY A 150 -4.31 -15.74 -0.69
C GLY A 150 -3.87 -14.40 -1.28
N LEU A 151 -3.88 -13.33 -0.48
CA LEU A 151 -3.32 -12.03 -0.85
C LEU A 151 -1.93 -11.83 -0.22
N LYS A 152 -1.17 -10.91 -0.80
CA LYS A 152 0.08 -10.38 -0.24
C LYS A 152 0.10 -8.87 -0.43
N VAL A 153 0.72 -8.15 0.49
CA VAL A 153 0.93 -6.71 0.36
C VAL A 153 1.78 -6.47 -0.90
N ALA A 154 1.27 -5.65 -1.80
CA ALA A 154 1.92 -5.35 -3.07
C ALA A 154 2.11 -3.84 -3.23
N GLU A 155 3.25 -3.44 -3.78
CA GLU A 155 3.41 -2.07 -4.27
C GLU A 155 2.44 -1.83 -5.44
N PRO A 156 1.91 -0.61 -5.60
CA PRO A 156 1.08 -0.29 -6.76
C PRO A 156 1.87 -0.55 -8.03
N GLU A 157 1.24 -1.22 -9.00
CA GLU A 157 1.82 -1.30 -10.34
C GLU A 157 1.97 0.13 -10.87
N GLU A 158 3.20 0.55 -11.20
CA GLU A 158 3.37 1.78 -11.95
C GLU A 158 2.67 1.59 -13.29
N GLU A 159 1.49 2.19 -13.48
CA GLU A 159 0.82 2.22 -14.77
C GLU A 159 1.78 2.86 -15.78
N GLY A 160 2.36 2.02 -16.64
CA GLY A 160 3.18 2.48 -17.74
C GLY A 160 2.33 3.23 -18.77
N LEU A 161 2.96 4.11 -19.51
CA LEU A 161 2.39 4.73 -20.70
C LEU A 161 1.81 3.64 -21.61
N THR A 162 0.69 3.93 -22.24
CA THR A 162 0.25 3.19 -23.43
C THR A 162 1.20 3.48 -24.61
N THR A 163 1.17 2.64 -25.65
CA THR A 163 1.93 2.89 -26.89
C THR A 163 1.59 4.25 -27.50
N GLU A 164 0.33 4.69 -27.42
CA GLU A 164 -0.12 5.97 -27.96
C GLU A 164 0.46 7.15 -27.16
N GLU A 165 0.49 7.05 -25.83
CA GLU A 165 1.09 8.06 -24.96
C GLU A 165 2.61 8.12 -25.13
N ALA A 166 3.27 6.97 -25.30
CA ALA A 166 4.70 6.92 -25.60
C ALA A 166 5.04 7.61 -26.93
N VAL A 167 4.22 7.40 -27.97
CA VAL A 167 4.38 8.11 -29.25
C VAL A 167 4.19 9.62 -29.06
N GLN A 168 3.14 10.04 -28.36
CA GLN A 168 2.88 11.45 -28.08
C GLN A 168 4.01 12.10 -27.25
N ALA A 169 4.64 11.38 -26.33
CA ALA A 169 5.78 11.88 -25.56
C ALA A 169 6.97 12.24 -26.47
N ILE A 170 7.25 11.42 -27.50
CA ILE A 170 8.28 11.73 -28.50
C ILE A 170 7.85 12.89 -29.41
N GLU A 171 6.60 12.92 -29.87
CA GLU A 171 6.08 14.01 -30.72
C GLU A 171 6.09 15.36 -30.01
N ASN A 172 5.89 15.38 -28.69
CA ASN A 172 5.96 16.59 -27.86
C ASN A 172 7.38 16.97 -27.41
N SER A 173 8.36 16.12 -27.68
CA SER A 173 9.77 16.39 -27.37
C SER A 173 10.38 17.40 -28.35
N SER A 174 11.46 18.06 -27.95
CA SER A 174 12.20 18.93 -28.87
C SER A 174 13.12 18.12 -29.80
N THR A 175 13.24 18.55 -31.05
CA THR A 175 14.17 17.95 -32.02
C THR A 175 15.61 17.95 -31.50
N GLN A 176 16.00 18.97 -30.73
CA GLN A 176 17.34 19.07 -30.13
C GLN A 176 17.63 17.95 -29.13
N VAL A 177 16.66 17.62 -28.26
CA VAL A 177 16.79 16.49 -27.31
C VAL A 177 16.97 15.18 -28.06
N LEU A 178 16.20 15.00 -29.14
CA LEU A 178 16.27 13.83 -30.01
C LEU A 178 17.48 13.84 -30.94
N GLY A 179 18.27 14.92 -30.99
CA GLY A 179 19.40 15.12 -31.92
C GLY A 179 19.00 15.18 -33.39
N LEU A 180 17.74 15.48 -33.66
CA LEU A 180 17.18 15.65 -34.99
C LEU A 180 17.44 17.07 -35.51
N PRO A 181 17.65 17.26 -36.82
CA PRO A 181 17.73 18.59 -37.42
C PRO A 181 16.36 19.31 -37.38
N GLY A 182 16.38 20.63 -37.58
CA GLY A 182 15.16 21.45 -37.57
C GLY A 182 14.69 21.80 -36.15
N THR A 183 13.54 22.46 -36.07
CA THR A 183 13.04 23.06 -34.81
C THR A 183 11.70 22.51 -34.36
N SER A 184 11.09 21.59 -35.12
CA SER A 184 9.76 21.07 -34.82
C SER A 184 9.62 19.60 -35.18
N MET A 185 8.96 18.84 -34.28
CA MET A 185 8.57 17.46 -34.53
C MET A 185 7.47 17.31 -35.59
N SER A 186 6.78 18.40 -36.00
CA SER A 186 5.80 18.34 -37.09
C SER A 186 6.41 17.99 -38.45
N GLU A 187 7.73 18.07 -38.59
CA GLU A 187 8.47 17.66 -39.79
C GLU A 187 8.77 16.15 -39.81
N TYR A 188 8.43 15.43 -38.74
CA TYR A 188 8.74 14.02 -38.56
C TYR A 188 7.47 13.19 -38.36
N LEU A 189 7.60 11.88 -38.55
CA LEU A 189 6.58 10.89 -38.24
C LEU A 189 7.16 9.92 -37.22
N VAL A 190 6.43 9.66 -36.13
CA VAL A 190 6.87 8.75 -35.07
C VAL A 190 6.01 7.49 -35.13
N TYR A 191 6.66 6.32 -35.17
CA TYR A 191 5.98 5.04 -35.10
C TYR A 191 6.63 4.14 -34.06
N ALA A 192 5.82 3.64 -33.13
CA ALA A 192 6.23 2.58 -32.24
C ALA A 192 6.35 1.24 -33.00
N ARG A 193 7.37 0.45 -32.66
CA ARG A 193 7.50 -0.94 -33.09
C ARG A 193 6.79 -1.85 -32.10
N ASP A 194 6.32 -2.99 -32.61
CA ASP A 194 5.77 -4.04 -31.76
C ASP A 194 6.87 -4.62 -30.85
N GLY A 195 6.52 -4.80 -29.58
CA GLY A 195 7.39 -5.36 -28.54
C GLY A 195 8.27 -4.33 -27.84
N TYR A 196 9.02 -4.82 -26.84
CA TYR A 196 9.85 -4.02 -25.95
C TYR A 196 11.32 -4.44 -26.04
N VAL A 197 12.22 -3.51 -25.72
CA VAL A 197 13.65 -3.77 -25.54
C VAL A 197 14.04 -3.44 -24.10
N MET A 198 14.89 -4.28 -23.51
CA MET A 198 15.42 -4.05 -22.16
C MET A 198 16.66 -3.15 -22.22
N VAL A 199 16.66 -2.08 -21.42
CA VAL A 199 17.83 -1.22 -21.17
C VAL A 199 17.97 -1.11 -19.66
N ASP A 200 19.10 -1.54 -19.11
CA ASP A 200 19.37 -1.55 -17.65
C ASP A 200 18.22 -2.17 -16.84
N ASP A 201 17.75 -3.34 -17.28
CA ASP A 201 16.62 -4.09 -16.70
C ASP A 201 15.26 -3.36 -16.71
N GLN A 202 15.13 -2.24 -17.45
CA GLN A 202 13.86 -1.55 -17.71
C GLN A 202 13.35 -1.82 -19.13
N ALA A 203 12.10 -2.25 -19.25
CA ALA A 203 11.44 -2.39 -20.54
C ALA A 203 11.20 -1.02 -21.19
N CYS A 204 11.49 -0.92 -22.48
CA CYS A 204 11.34 0.31 -23.24
C CYS A 204 10.48 0.09 -24.49
N PHE A 205 9.59 1.04 -24.76
CA PHE A 205 9.00 1.26 -26.08
C PHE A 205 10.11 1.55 -27.08
N VAL A 206 9.97 1.04 -28.30
CA VAL A 206 10.93 1.31 -29.37
C VAL A 206 10.26 2.14 -30.44
N MET A 207 10.73 3.37 -30.65
CA MET A 207 10.11 4.30 -31.60
C MET A 207 11.08 4.65 -32.71
N ASP A 208 10.67 4.45 -33.95
CA ASP A 208 11.40 4.89 -35.13
C ASP A 208 10.84 6.25 -35.58
N ILE A 209 11.73 7.21 -35.76
CA ILE A 209 11.39 8.57 -36.19
C ILE A 209 11.81 8.74 -37.65
N TYR A 210 10.86 9.12 -38.50
CA TYR A 210 11.02 9.23 -39.94
C TYR A 210 10.91 10.68 -40.39
N ASP A 211 11.63 11.04 -41.45
CA ASP A 211 11.36 12.29 -42.17
C ASP A 211 10.12 12.17 -43.08
N GLN A 212 9.70 13.27 -43.70
CA GLN A 212 8.59 13.30 -44.67
C GLN A 212 8.83 12.46 -45.93
N LYS A 213 10.07 11.98 -46.16
CA LYS A 213 10.41 11.08 -47.26
C LYS A 213 10.41 9.61 -46.81
N HIS A 214 9.94 9.34 -45.59
CA HIS A 214 9.90 8.03 -44.96
C HIS A 214 11.27 7.38 -44.77
N ALA A 215 12.34 8.17 -44.65
CA ALA A 215 13.65 7.69 -44.23
C ALA A 215 13.79 7.81 -42.71
N ILE A 216 14.25 6.73 -42.07
CA ILE A 216 14.52 6.71 -40.62
C ILE A 216 15.65 7.67 -40.32
N GLN A 217 15.38 8.62 -39.43
CA GLN A 217 16.33 9.62 -38.96
C GLN A 217 16.91 9.21 -37.61
N GLU A 218 16.09 8.60 -36.75
CA GLU A 218 16.49 8.21 -35.41
C GLU A 218 15.66 7.02 -34.90
N THR A 219 16.22 6.25 -33.98
CA THR A 219 15.46 5.28 -33.18
C THR A 219 15.65 5.60 -31.70
N CYS A 220 14.53 5.82 -31.00
CA CYS A 220 14.52 6.11 -29.57
C CYS A 220 13.96 4.94 -28.76
N LEU A 221 14.38 4.84 -27.51
CA LEU A 221 13.87 3.90 -26.52
C LEU A 221 13.32 4.70 -25.33
N LEU A 222 12.03 4.56 -25.00
CA LEU A 222 11.40 5.25 -23.88
C LEU A 222 10.95 4.20 -22.86
N THR A 223 11.36 4.33 -21.60
CA THR A 223 10.92 3.41 -20.54
C THR A 223 9.41 3.40 -20.41
N LEU A 224 8.81 2.29 -19.95
CA LEU A 224 7.35 2.18 -19.87
C LEU A 224 6.73 3.25 -18.97
N ASP A 225 7.42 3.68 -17.92
CA ASP A 225 7.01 4.79 -17.04
C ASP A 225 7.21 6.20 -17.64
N GLY A 226 7.78 6.29 -18.85
CA GLY A 226 8.07 7.55 -19.53
C GLY A 226 9.22 8.37 -18.96
N LYS A 227 9.93 7.86 -17.93
CA LYS A 227 10.90 8.66 -17.15
C LYS A 227 12.28 8.78 -17.81
N LYS A 228 12.69 7.81 -18.64
CA LYS A 228 14.00 7.81 -19.30
C LYS A 228 13.89 7.63 -20.79
N LEU A 229 14.67 8.42 -21.51
CA LEU A 229 14.72 8.40 -22.96
C LEU A 229 16.14 8.11 -23.44
N TYR A 230 16.29 7.14 -24.33
CA TYR A 230 17.55 6.78 -24.93
C TYR A 230 17.52 6.89 -26.46
N ARG A 231 18.70 7.11 -27.04
CA ARG A 231 18.99 6.91 -28.46
C ARG A 231 19.54 5.51 -28.69
N LEU A 232 19.08 4.82 -29.73
CA LEU A 232 19.64 3.57 -30.22
C LEU A 232 20.41 3.81 -31.53
N ASP A 233 21.73 3.63 -31.49
CA ASP A 233 22.52 3.52 -32.71
C ASP A 233 22.25 2.15 -33.36
N ARG A 234 21.53 2.16 -34.49
CA ARG A 234 21.14 0.92 -35.19
C ARG A 234 22.33 0.16 -35.79
N ALA A 235 23.44 0.82 -36.09
CA ALA A 235 24.61 0.19 -36.69
C ALA A 235 25.46 -0.51 -35.62
N THR A 236 25.64 0.11 -34.47
CA THR A 236 26.47 -0.42 -33.38
C THR A 236 25.66 -1.14 -32.29
N GLN A 237 24.33 -0.99 -32.29
CA GLN A 237 23.41 -1.43 -31.24
C GLN A 237 23.72 -0.81 -29.87
N GLN A 238 24.43 0.33 -29.84
CA GLN A 238 24.72 1.05 -28.62
C GLN A 238 23.56 1.96 -28.24
N VAL A 239 23.29 2.04 -26.93
CA VAL A 239 22.26 2.88 -26.34
C VAL A 239 22.93 4.05 -25.63
N THR A 240 22.39 5.25 -25.77
CA THR A 240 22.86 6.46 -25.08
C THR A 240 21.67 7.20 -24.48
N GLU A 241 21.73 7.47 -23.18
CA GLU A 241 20.69 8.24 -22.47
C GLU A 241 20.67 9.69 -22.94
N LEU A 242 19.47 10.21 -23.18
CA LEU A 242 19.19 11.58 -23.64
C LEU A 242 18.54 12.41 -22.54
N HIS A 243 17.70 11.79 -21.70
CA HIS A 243 17.02 12.39 -20.56
C HIS A 243 16.74 11.33 -19.49
#